data_AF-A0A1V4UZZ5-F1
#
_entry.id   AF-A0A1V4UZZ5-F1
#
_cell.length_a   1.000
_cell.length_b   1.000
_cell.length_c   1.000
_cell.angle_alpha   90.00
_cell.angle_beta   90.00
_cell.angle_gamma   90.00
#
_symmetry.space_group_name_H-M   'P 1'
#
loop_
_entity.id
_entity.type
_entity.pdbx_description
1 polymer ?
#
loop_
_entity_poly.entity_id
_entity_poly.type
_entity_poly.pdbx_seq_one_letter_code
_entity_poly.pdbx_strand_id
1 'polypeptide(L)'
;MNHVMRICLIASVMVMVCSLSCSAIKSSFGVDNQEGSASATHRFSISSAGVVDGDISLSSMGVSSRLSVDGDGEVFASESVSGSGEGGLHVLGSGVQGSGQTRLYSSSWATAGASGSSSQISGAGNVVSFSQGTGPCGESGQRATVYGGVLSSQSSMENGDELLASRSMQMSGEAVELEAITSSDGSTRLVSGGVDGGASLSLDTRSLVAPGGGMTVRAAVDGLDVLDEYLGDPGSEDMAVTASGLLLGGEGLGSYRMSALNLKSPYSARRPVKSSTQYLGGSSSSYILTGWRFNTLNPQIRMRLINNRYLAAEGLNADQVRGAITRAAETWDAASRQNLFADSSMVGFDATRVSGNYDGVNAIGWAAFPYTSKSVLASAKTWYSLSKVGGYYTVREFDIKFNNYHSWSTSGASGRIDVESVVLHELGHPLGLGDIYNSALYRRDPSQVMNSYSGIKRTLGNGDRSALLKLYG
;
A
#
# COMPACT_ATOMS: atom_id res chain seq x y z
N MET A 1 -56.70 16.18 24.56
CA MET A 1 -56.53 14.73 24.74
C MET A 1 -56.92 14.02 23.45
N ASN A 2 -55.93 13.67 22.64
CA ASN A 2 -55.93 12.47 21.79
C ASN A 2 -54.46 12.12 21.57
N HIS A 3 -54.08 10.99 22.14
CA HIS A 3 -52.72 10.51 22.27
C HIS A 3 -52.16 10.10 20.90
N VAL A 4 -51.28 10.91 20.31
CA VAL A 4 -50.29 10.38 19.37
C VAL A 4 -49.15 9.84 20.22
N MET A 5 -49.20 8.54 20.48
CA MET A 5 -48.12 7.80 21.10
C MET A 5 -46.93 7.85 20.14
N ARG A 6 -46.00 8.80 20.36
CA ARG A 6 -44.67 8.76 19.75
C ARG A 6 -43.94 7.56 20.31
N ILE A 7 -43.99 6.44 19.60
CA ILE A 7 -43.17 5.27 19.89
C ILE A 7 -41.77 5.58 19.36
N CYS A 8 -40.85 5.99 20.24
CA CYS A 8 -39.43 5.94 19.94
C CYS A 8 -39.03 4.46 19.86
N LEU A 9 -38.97 3.91 18.65
CA LEU A 9 -38.37 2.60 18.42
C LEU A 9 -36.84 2.80 18.33
N ILE A 10 -36.14 2.66 19.46
CA ILE A 10 -34.67 2.56 19.45
C ILE A 10 -34.34 1.14 18.99
N ALA A 11 -34.05 0.96 17.71
CA ALA A 11 -33.42 -0.26 17.22
C ALA A 11 -31.91 -0.17 17.50
N SER A 12 -31.48 -0.67 18.67
CA SER A 12 -30.05 -0.88 18.95
C SER A 12 -29.68 -2.31 18.56
N VAL A 13 -28.95 -2.47 17.46
CA VAL A 13 -28.35 -3.76 17.10
C VAL A 13 -26.91 -3.75 17.61
N MET A 14 -26.68 -4.39 18.76
CA MET A 14 -25.35 -4.62 19.30
C MET A 14 -24.87 -6.00 18.86
N VAL A 15 -23.99 -6.05 17.86
CA VAL A 15 -23.33 -7.29 17.43
C VAL A 15 -21.98 -7.37 18.15
N MET A 16 -21.92 -8.12 19.26
CA MET A 16 -20.67 -8.42 19.96
C MET A 16 -20.21 -9.82 19.54
N VAL A 17 -19.22 -9.89 18.66
CA VAL A 17 -18.70 -11.17 18.15
C VAL A 17 -17.29 -11.37 18.70
N CYS A 18 -17.16 -12.28 19.67
CA CYS A 18 -15.88 -12.63 20.27
C CYS A 18 -15.13 -13.66 19.41
N SER A 19 -13.87 -13.34 19.10
CA SER A 19 -12.83 -14.24 18.59
C SER A 19 -13.31 -15.27 17.56
N LEU A 20 -13.62 -14.81 16.35
CA LEU A 20 -13.81 -15.69 15.21
C LEU A 20 -12.53 -15.67 14.36
N SER A 21 -12.07 -16.84 13.94
CA SER A 21 -11.32 -17.01 12.69
C SER A 21 -12.29 -16.73 11.52
N CYS A 22 -12.70 -15.46 11.35
CA CYS A 22 -13.76 -15.07 10.42
C CYS A 22 -13.21 -14.70 9.04
N SER A 23 -13.84 -15.21 7.98
CA SER A 23 -13.48 -14.93 6.60
C SER A 23 -14.13 -13.66 6.02
N ALA A 24 -15.26 -13.17 6.57
CA ALA A 24 -15.88 -11.86 6.25
C ALA A 24 -17.16 -11.63 7.11
N ILE A 25 -17.40 -10.39 7.56
CA ILE A 25 -18.68 -9.95 8.13
C ILE A 25 -19.17 -8.73 7.34
N LYS A 26 -20.36 -8.84 6.73
CA LYS A 26 -21.06 -7.71 6.10
C LYS A 26 -22.37 -7.46 6.84
N SER A 27 -22.60 -6.23 7.28
CA SER A 27 -23.88 -5.79 7.85
C SER A 27 -24.45 -4.66 7.02
N SER A 28 -25.68 -4.81 6.55
CA SER A 28 -26.40 -3.78 5.81
C SER A 28 -27.73 -3.46 6.48
N PHE A 29 -27.99 -2.16 6.70
CA PHE A 29 -29.24 -1.69 7.31
C PHE A 29 -29.87 -0.58 6.46
N GLY A 30 -31.20 -0.65 6.30
CA GLY A 30 -31.99 0.39 5.67
C GLY A 30 -33.34 0.55 6.37
N VAL A 31 -33.79 1.79 6.52
CA VAL A 31 -35.09 2.15 7.07
C VAL A 31 -35.76 3.08 6.06
N ASP A 32 -37.02 2.81 5.73
CA ASP A 32 -37.79 3.57 4.75
C ASP A 32 -39.05 4.15 5.41
N ASN A 33 -39.30 5.44 5.18
CA ASN A 33 -40.57 6.15 5.44
C ASN A 33 -41.24 6.01 6.84
N GLN A 34 -40.59 6.37 7.96
CA GLN A 34 -41.27 6.65 9.26
C GLN A 34 -40.50 7.62 10.17
N GLU A 35 -41.21 8.33 11.06
CA GLU A 35 -40.65 9.16 12.17
C GLU A 35 -39.83 8.30 13.18
N GLY A 36 -38.53 8.59 13.42
CA GLY A 36 -37.64 7.86 14.34
C GLY A 36 -36.12 8.10 14.16
N SER A 37 -35.28 7.47 15.00
CA SER A 37 -33.81 7.52 14.88
C SER A 37 -33.24 6.11 14.93
N ALA A 38 -32.23 5.79 14.11
CA ALA A 38 -31.57 4.49 14.13
C ALA A 38 -30.10 4.61 14.56
N SER A 39 -29.61 3.63 15.34
CA SER A 39 -28.22 3.59 15.79
C SER A 39 -27.63 2.19 15.61
N ALA A 40 -26.51 2.09 14.92
CA ALA A 40 -25.74 0.87 14.80
C ALA A 40 -24.40 1.02 15.55
N THR A 41 -23.98 -0.01 16.28
CA THR A 41 -22.66 -0.03 16.90
C THR A 41 -22.04 -1.40 16.71
N HIS A 42 -20.91 -1.40 16.02
CA HIS A 42 -20.14 -2.56 15.64
C HIS A 42 -18.79 -2.53 16.33
N ARG A 43 -18.42 -3.63 16.98
CA ARG A 43 -17.08 -3.82 17.56
C ARG A 43 -16.54 -5.18 17.18
N PHE A 44 -15.38 -5.18 16.53
CA PHE A 44 -14.71 -6.38 16.04
C PHE A 44 -13.29 -6.45 16.60
N SER A 45 -12.92 -7.64 17.06
CA SER A 45 -11.53 -8.01 17.37
C SER A 45 -11.13 -9.15 16.46
N ILE A 46 -10.18 -8.92 15.56
CA ILE A 46 -9.82 -9.84 14.47
C ILE A 46 -8.40 -10.36 14.70
N SER A 47 -8.24 -11.64 15.00
CA SER A 47 -6.93 -12.24 15.32
C SER A 47 -6.18 -12.78 14.10
N SER A 48 -6.70 -12.59 12.88
CA SER A 48 -6.11 -13.05 11.61
C SER A 48 -6.65 -12.20 10.44
N ALA A 49 -6.26 -12.50 9.20
CA ALA A 49 -6.85 -11.82 8.03
C ALA A 49 -8.38 -11.87 8.04
N GLY A 50 -9.04 -10.73 7.82
CA GLY A 50 -10.49 -10.60 7.92
C GLY A 50 -11.04 -9.37 7.22
N VAL A 51 -12.28 -9.48 6.74
CA VAL A 51 -13.01 -8.40 6.08
C VAL A 51 -14.21 -8.01 6.93
N VAL A 52 -14.36 -6.71 7.20
CA VAL A 52 -15.50 -6.10 7.88
C VAL A 52 -16.07 -5.00 6.99
N ASP A 53 -17.33 -5.13 6.62
CA ASP A 53 -18.00 -4.17 5.74
C ASP A 53 -19.35 -3.75 6.35
N GLY A 54 -19.49 -2.46 6.67
CA GLY A 54 -20.70 -1.87 7.22
C GLY A 54 -21.31 -0.86 6.27
N ASP A 55 -22.46 -1.19 5.67
CA ASP A 55 -23.20 -0.29 4.79
C ASP A 55 -24.52 0.14 5.46
N ILE A 56 -24.77 1.44 5.61
CA ILE A 56 -26.04 1.95 6.15
C ILE A 56 -26.60 2.99 5.18
N SER A 57 -27.84 2.83 4.72
CA SER A 57 -28.46 3.71 3.72
C SER A 57 -29.89 4.09 4.11
N LEU A 58 -30.27 5.38 4.04
CA LEU A 58 -31.59 5.88 4.48
C LEU A 58 -32.25 6.92 3.55
N SER A 59 -33.59 7.02 3.62
CA SER A 59 -34.41 7.92 2.79
C SER A 59 -34.86 9.25 3.45
N SER A 60 -34.91 9.41 4.79
CA SER A 60 -35.40 10.68 5.38
C SER A 60 -35.04 11.02 6.85
N MET A 61 -34.21 10.26 7.59
CA MET A 61 -34.05 10.44 9.05
C MET A 61 -32.65 10.21 9.66
N GLY A 62 -32.51 10.59 10.94
CA GLY A 62 -31.33 10.53 11.81
C GLY A 62 -30.71 9.14 12.00
N VAL A 63 -29.52 8.88 11.46
CA VAL A 63 -28.69 7.69 11.77
C VAL A 63 -27.44 8.05 12.52
N SER A 64 -26.98 7.16 13.40
CA SER A 64 -25.60 7.15 13.86
C SER A 64 -25.02 5.74 13.74
N SER A 65 -23.81 5.62 13.22
CA SER A 65 -23.05 4.38 13.20
C SER A 65 -21.75 4.56 13.96
N ARG A 66 -21.27 3.49 14.58
CA ARG A 66 -19.94 3.40 15.16
C ARG A 66 -19.31 2.08 14.78
N LEU A 67 -18.15 2.12 14.14
CA LEU A 67 -17.34 0.94 13.84
C LEU A 67 -16.03 1.01 14.60
N SER A 68 -15.76 -0.02 15.40
CA SER A 68 -14.48 -0.24 16.06
C SER A 68 -13.90 -1.57 15.59
N VAL A 69 -12.75 -1.53 14.92
CA VAL A 69 -12.01 -2.73 14.52
C VAL A 69 -10.64 -2.66 15.18
N ASP A 70 -10.24 -3.73 15.85
CA ASP A 70 -8.86 -3.98 16.30
C ASP A 70 -8.46 -5.32 15.72
N GLY A 71 -7.37 -5.40 14.97
CA GLY A 71 -6.96 -6.68 14.42
C GLY A 71 -5.51 -6.79 14.03
N ASP A 72 -5.03 -8.04 14.06
CA ASP A 72 -3.70 -8.47 13.62
C ASP A 72 -3.81 -9.14 12.23
N GLY A 73 -3.04 -8.66 11.26
CA GLY A 73 -2.99 -9.24 9.91
C GLY A 73 -3.65 -8.35 8.85
N GLU A 74 -4.03 -8.90 7.69
CA GLU A 74 -4.75 -8.14 6.64
C GLU A 74 -6.18 -7.84 7.08
N VAL A 75 -6.44 -6.61 7.49
CA VAL A 75 -7.75 -6.10 7.93
C VAL A 75 -8.29 -5.15 6.86
N PHE A 76 -9.49 -5.45 6.39
CA PHE A 76 -10.28 -4.54 5.56
C PHE A 76 -11.48 -4.09 6.37
N ALA A 77 -11.60 -2.79 6.60
CA ALA A 77 -12.74 -2.22 7.30
C ALA A 77 -13.26 -1.01 6.52
N SER A 78 -14.54 -1.03 6.16
CA SER A 78 -15.24 0.09 5.53
C SER A 78 -16.54 0.39 6.26
N GLU A 79 -16.84 1.68 6.34
CA GLU A 79 -18.14 2.19 6.78
C GLU A 79 -18.64 3.21 5.76
N SER A 80 -19.88 3.03 5.30
CA SER A 80 -20.58 3.98 4.43
C SER A 80 -21.92 4.38 5.05
N VAL A 81 -22.23 5.68 5.00
CA VAL A 81 -23.54 6.23 5.36
C VAL A 81 -24.06 7.11 4.23
N SER A 82 -25.30 6.87 3.84
CA SER A 82 -26.01 7.71 2.86
C SER A 82 -27.39 8.16 3.35
N GLY A 83 -27.80 9.36 2.92
CA GLY A 83 -29.10 9.95 3.27
C GLY A 83 -29.62 10.90 2.20
N SER A 84 -30.96 11.00 2.05
CA SER A 84 -31.62 11.96 1.15
C SER A 84 -32.46 12.99 1.91
N GLY A 85 -32.26 14.28 1.61
CA GLY A 85 -32.93 15.43 2.21
C GLY A 85 -33.45 16.46 1.18
N GLU A 86 -34.05 17.57 1.63
CA GLU A 86 -34.52 18.66 0.73
C GLU A 86 -33.40 19.27 -0.15
N GLY A 87 -32.13 19.00 0.19
CA GLY A 87 -30.93 19.39 -0.55
C GLY A 87 -30.23 18.31 -1.38
N GLY A 88 -30.75 17.07 -1.46
CA GLY A 88 -30.19 15.99 -2.29
C GLY A 88 -29.61 14.79 -1.52
N LEU A 89 -28.81 13.96 -2.22
CA LEU A 89 -28.17 12.75 -1.66
C LEU A 89 -26.80 13.11 -1.06
N HIS A 90 -26.61 12.76 0.21
CA HIS A 90 -25.33 12.88 0.89
C HIS A 90 -24.72 11.48 1.06
N VAL A 91 -23.46 11.31 0.68
CA VAL A 91 -22.71 10.05 0.85
C VAL A 91 -21.42 10.34 1.57
N LEU A 92 -21.19 9.67 2.69
CA LEU A 92 -19.94 9.71 3.45
C LEU A 92 -19.41 8.29 3.60
N GLY A 93 -18.13 8.11 3.30
CA GLY A 93 -17.46 6.82 3.42
C GLY A 93 -16.08 6.97 4.04
N SER A 94 -15.72 6.02 4.90
CA SER A 94 -14.35 5.87 5.39
C SER A 94 -13.94 4.41 5.39
N GLY A 95 -12.65 4.16 5.20
CA GLY A 95 -12.15 2.81 5.31
C GLY A 95 -10.66 2.74 5.50
N VAL A 96 -10.24 1.58 5.98
CA VAL A 96 -8.86 1.20 6.13
C VAL A 96 -8.63 -0.19 5.53
N GLN A 97 -7.53 -0.32 4.82
CA GLN A 97 -6.93 -1.61 4.49
C GLN A 97 -5.56 -1.61 5.13
N GLY A 98 -5.32 -2.50 6.09
CA GLY A 98 -4.06 -2.60 6.82
C GLY A 98 -3.52 -4.02 6.79
N SER A 99 -2.21 -4.21 6.62
CA SER A 99 -1.53 -5.42 7.14
C SER A 99 -0.98 -5.12 8.53
N GLY A 100 -1.04 -6.07 9.45
CA GLY A 100 -0.56 -5.90 10.84
C GLY A 100 -1.60 -5.30 11.78
N GLN A 101 -1.16 -4.69 12.88
CA GLN A 101 -2.07 -4.10 13.86
C GLN A 101 -2.81 -2.91 13.24
N THR A 102 -4.13 -3.01 13.12
CA THR A 102 -4.98 -1.95 12.59
C THR A 102 -6.10 -1.65 13.56
N ARG A 103 -6.23 -0.38 13.92
CA ARG A 103 -7.38 0.18 14.64
C ARG A 103 -8.11 1.19 13.79
N LEU A 104 -9.40 0.96 13.63
CA LEU A 104 -10.34 1.92 13.06
C LEU A 104 -11.38 2.24 14.12
N TYR A 105 -11.58 3.53 14.36
CA TYR A 105 -12.79 4.06 14.97
C TYR A 105 -13.43 4.98 13.95
N SER A 106 -14.61 4.65 13.47
CA SER A 106 -15.41 5.57 12.67
C SER A 106 -16.76 5.79 13.32
N SER A 107 -17.28 7.00 13.13
CA SER A 107 -18.67 7.29 13.40
C SER A 107 -19.24 8.17 12.32
N SER A 108 -20.47 7.91 11.95
CA SER A 108 -21.13 8.58 10.85
C SER A 108 -22.59 8.80 11.17
N TRP A 109 -23.16 9.90 10.70
CA TRP A 109 -24.54 10.26 10.92
C TRP A 109 -25.14 10.97 9.71
N ALA A 110 -26.45 10.88 9.56
CA ALA A 110 -27.20 11.57 8.51
C ALA A 110 -28.59 11.94 9.04
N THR A 111 -29.11 13.09 8.61
CA THR A 111 -30.44 13.63 8.91
C THR A 111 -31.08 14.17 7.62
N ALA A 112 -32.29 14.70 7.69
CA ALA A 112 -32.98 15.28 6.53
C ALA A 112 -32.32 16.55 5.94
N GLY A 113 -31.36 17.17 6.61
CA GLY A 113 -30.70 18.40 6.12
C GLY A 113 -29.18 18.46 6.35
N ALA A 114 -28.61 17.48 7.02
CA ALA A 114 -27.18 17.41 7.26
C ALA A 114 -26.69 15.97 7.46
N SER A 115 -25.43 15.73 7.18
CA SER A 115 -24.72 14.49 7.52
C SER A 115 -23.31 14.80 8.01
N GLY A 116 -22.74 13.87 8.77
CA GLY A 116 -21.37 14.02 9.22
C GLY A 116 -20.68 12.68 9.43
N SER A 117 -19.36 12.65 9.29
CA SER A 117 -18.54 11.50 9.59
C SER A 117 -17.27 11.95 10.28
N SER A 118 -16.77 11.11 11.18
CA SER A 118 -15.47 11.26 11.79
C SER A 118 -14.80 9.90 11.86
N SER A 119 -13.52 9.85 11.55
CA SER A 119 -12.73 8.63 11.73
C SER A 119 -11.39 8.92 12.38
N GLN A 120 -10.95 7.96 13.17
CA GLN A 120 -9.62 7.86 13.73
C GLN A 120 -9.04 6.52 13.31
N ILE A 121 -7.90 6.55 12.65
CA ILE A 121 -7.23 5.38 12.11
C ILE A 121 -5.83 5.34 12.69
N SER A 122 -5.45 4.21 13.26
CA SER A 122 -4.05 3.90 13.54
C SER A 122 -3.72 2.53 13.00
N GLY A 123 -2.66 2.39 12.22
CA GLY A 123 -2.27 1.08 11.69
C GLY A 123 -0.76 0.96 11.55
N ALA A 124 -0.24 -0.26 11.64
CA ALA A 124 1.17 -0.58 11.48
C ALA A 124 1.39 -1.65 10.40
N GLY A 125 1.99 -1.30 9.27
CA GLY A 125 2.23 -2.16 8.11
C GLY A 125 1.95 -1.41 6.82
N ASN A 126 1.39 -2.11 5.85
CA ASN A 126 0.85 -1.48 4.67
C ASN A 126 -0.56 -0.98 4.98
N VAL A 127 -0.72 0.34 5.14
CA VAL A 127 -1.99 0.95 5.55
C VAL A 127 -2.48 1.91 4.48
N VAL A 128 -3.61 1.56 3.84
CA VAL A 128 -4.39 2.47 3.02
C VAL A 128 -5.54 3.00 3.87
N SER A 129 -5.70 4.31 3.92
CA SER A 129 -6.88 4.94 4.48
C SER A 129 -7.53 5.84 3.46
N PHE A 130 -8.86 5.92 3.50
CA PHE A 130 -9.59 6.87 2.69
C PHE A 130 -10.78 7.44 3.45
N SER A 131 -11.14 8.66 3.10
CA SER A 131 -12.37 9.33 3.50
C SER A 131 -12.91 10.09 2.30
N GLN A 132 -14.18 9.93 1.99
CA GLN A 132 -14.82 10.62 0.87
C GLN A 132 -16.19 11.12 1.31
N GLY A 133 -16.53 12.32 0.83
CA GLY A 133 -17.82 12.93 1.01
C GLY A 133 -18.32 13.59 -0.27
N THR A 134 -19.58 13.37 -0.58
CA THR A 134 -20.28 13.99 -1.72
C THR A 134 -21.53 14.69 -1.20
N GLY A 135 -21.73 15.94 -1.66
CA GLY A 135 -22.87 16.78 -1.32
C GLY A 135 -23.35 17.63 -2.50
N PRO A 136 -24.34 18.50 -2.30
CA PRO A 136 -24.94 19.28 -3.38
C PRO A 136 -23.97 20.26 -4.06
N CYS A 137 -23.02 20.82 -3.30
CA CYS A 137 -22.05 21.80 -3.80
C CYS A 137 -20.78 21.17 -4.39
N GLY A 138 -20.62 19.85 -4.29
CA GLY A 138 -19.45 19.15 -4.80
C GLY A 138 -18.99 17.98 -3.93
N GLU A 139 -17.70 17.68 -4.00
CA GLU A 139 -17.10 16.51 -3.35
C GLU A 139 -15.76 16.82 -2.70
N SER A 140 -15.44 16.08 -1.64
CA SER A 140 -14.10 16.04 -1.07
C SER A 140 -13.68 14.59 -0.87
N GLY A 141 -12.48 14.25 -1.30
CA GLY A 141 -11.89 12.92 -1.16
C GLY A 141 -10.49 13.04 -0.58
N GLN A 142 -10.10 12.09 0.25
CA GLN A 142 -8.78 12.06 0.87
C GLN A 142 -8.32 10.60 0.96
N ARG A 143 -7.08 10.34 0.58
CA ARG A 143 -6.44 9.03 0.60
C ARG A 143 -5.01 9.17 1.11
N ALA A 144 -4.60 8.25 1.97
CA ALA A 144 -3.20 8.08 2.34
C ALA A 144 -2.85 6.61 2.29
N THR A 145 -1.66 6.32 1.77
CA THR A 145 -1.08 4.99 1.73
C THR A 145 0.28 5.04 2.40
N VAL A 146 0.44 4.27 3.47
CA VAL A 146 1.72 4.05 4.16
C VAL A 146 2.18 2.64 3.85
N TYR A 147 3.45 2.48 3.50
CA TYR A 147 4.07 1.20 3.22
C TYR A 147 5.08 0.88 4.31
N GLY A 148 4.95 -0.29 4.93
CA GLY A 148 5.89 -0.75 5.96
C GLY A 148 5.99 0.11 7.19
N GLY A 149 4.92 0.81 7.55
CA GLY A 149 5.01 1.96 8.46
C GLY A 149 3.84 2.11 9.40
N VAL A 150 3.73 3.29 10.00
CA VAL A 150 2.62 3.68 10.86
C VAL A 150 1.84 4.81 10.21
N LEU A 151 0.52 4.68 10.22
CA LEU A 151 -0.41 5.78 9.94
C LEU A 151 -1.15 6.12 11.23
N SER A 152 -1.24 7.40 11.55
CA SER A 152 -2.25 7.97 12.44
C SER A 152 -3.02 9.03 11.67
N SER A 153 -4.34 8.91 11.60
CA SER A 153 -5.19 9.85 10.85
C SER A 153 -6.45 10.15 11.62
N GLN A 154 -6.80 11.43 11.67
CA GLN A 154 -8.12 11.89 12.09
C GLN A 154 -8.76 12.63 10.93
N SER A 155 -9.99 12.28 10.58
CA SER A 155 -10.76 13.01 9.58
C SER A 155 -12.14 13.37 10.11
N SER A 156 -12.68 14.49 9.67
CA SER A 156 -14.08 14.85 9.82
C SER A 156 -14.64 15.40 8.51
N MET A 157 -15.88 15.06 8.20
CA MET A 157 -16.63 15.63 7.10
C MET A 157 -18.02 15.97 7.60
N GLU A 158 -18.49 17.18 7.35
CA GLU A 158 -19.82 17.67 7.70
C GLU A 158 -20.45 18.28 6.46
N ASN A 159 -21.63 17.82 6.09
CA ASN A 159 -22.31 18.18 4.87
C ASN A 159 -23.70 18.70 5.21
N GLY A 160 -23.93 20.00 5.05
CA GLY A 160 -25.21 20.68 5.23
C GLY A 160 -25.47 21.60 4.03
N ASP A 161 -25.66 22.90 4.28
CA ASP A 161 -25.69 23.92 3.21
C ASP A 161 -24.34 24.04 2.49
N GLU A 162 -23.26 23.71 3.20
CA GLU A 162 -21.88 23.63 2.71
C GLU A 162 -21.27 22.29 3.13
N LEU A 163 -20.23 21.83 2.43
CA LEU A 163 -19.45 20.66 2.85
C LEU A 163 -18.11 21.12 3.47
N LEU A 164 -17.91 20.84 4.74
CA LEU A 164 -16.67 21.08 5.48
C LEU A 164 -15.93 19.75 5.63
N ALA A 165 -14.66 19.70 5.24
CA ALA A 165 -13.81 18.54 5.44
C ALA A 165 -12.52 18.93 6.14
N SER A 166 -12.13 18.20 7.17
CA SER A 166 -10.85 18.40 7.84
C SER A 166 -10.10 17.10 8.03
N ARG A 167 -8.77 17.16 7.99
CA ARG A 167 -7.93 15.99 8.24
C ARG A 167 -6.59 16.38 8.83
N SER A 168 -6.13 15.56 9.76
CA SER A 168 -4.79 15.59 10.35
C SER A 168 -4.20 14.20 10.20
N MET A 169 -3.01 14.10 9.61
CA MET A 169 -2.29 12.84 9.43
C MET A 169 -0.86 12.95 9.95
N GLN A 170 -0.41 11.87 10.56
CA GLN A 170 1.00 11.58 10.81
C GLN A 170 1.32 10.22 10.24
N MET A 171 2.33 10.17 9.39
CA MET A 171 2.70 9.00 8.62
C MET A 171 4.20 8.80 8.71
N SER A 172 4.66 7.58 8.80
CA SER A 172 6.08 7.23 8.71
C SER A 172 6.19 5.80 8.22
N GLY A 173 7.13 5.52 7.34
CA GLY A 173 7.32 4.17 6.80
C GLY A 173 8.36 4.20 5.70
N GLU A 174 8.56 3.06 5.05
CA GLU A 174 9.49 2.98 3.92
C GLU A 174 9.10 3.94 2.79
N ALA A 175 7.79 4.06 2.56
CA ALA A 175 7.21 5.04 1.66
C ALA A 175 5.82 5.47 2.15
N VAL A 176 5.46 6.71 1.86
CA VAL A 176 4.14 7.29 2.10
C VAL A 176 3.69 8.00 0.83
N GLU A 177 2.45 7.76 0.42
CA GLU A 177 1.77 8.49 -0.65
C GLU A 177 0.46 9.08 -0.11
N LEU A 178 0.09 10.30 -0.51
CA LEU A 178 -1.16 10.93 -0.12
C LEU A 178 -1.79 11.73 -1.24
N GLU A 179 -3.11 11.86 -1.13
CA GLU A 179 -3.95 12.69 -1.99
C GLU A 179 -5.09 13.28 -1.16
N ALA A 180 -5.34 14.58 -1.29
CA ALA A 180 -6.52 15.25 -0.77
C ALA A 180 -7.09 16.13 -1.89
N ILE A 181 -8.33 15.87 -2.27
CA ILE A 181 -9.03 16.54 -3.34
C ILE A 181 -10.31 17.18 -2.81
N THR A 182 -10.60 18.37 -3.30
CA THR A 182 -11.85 19.08 -3.10
C THR A 182 -12.29 19.66 -4.43
N SER A 183 -13.51 19.38 -4.85
CA SER A 183 -14.09 19.93 -6.08
C SER A 183 -15.40 20.63 -5.76
N SER A 184 -15.52 21.89 -6.18
CA SER A 184 -16.75 22.70 -6.07
C SER A 184 -16.83 23.66 -7.25
N ASP A 185 -18.05 23.95 -7.71
CA ASP A 185 -18.31 24.96 -8.76
C ASP A 185 -17.52 24.76 -10.06
N GLY A 186 -17.23 23.51 -10.41
CA GLY A 186 -16.40 23.17 -11.57
C GLY A 186 -14.90 23.40 -11.39
N SER A 187 -14.45 23.88 -10.23
CA SER A 187 -13.04 24.00 -9.84
C SER A 187 -12.57 22.82 -8.98
N THR A 188 -11.27 22.55 -8.97
CA THR A 188 -10.65 21.49 -8.16
C THR A 188 -9.44 22.05 -7.41
N ARG A 189 -9.35 21.71 -6.12
CA ARG A 189 -8.18 21.91 -5.27
C ARG A 189 -7.63 20.52 -4.94
N LEU A 190 -6.35 20.31 -5.23
CA LEU A 190 -5.70 19.01 -5.07
C LEU A 190 -4.37 19.19 -4.33
N VAL A 191 -4.21 18.48 -3.23
CA VAL A 191 -2.93 18.25 -2.58
C VAL A 191 -2.52 16.81 -2.85
N SER A 192 -1.31 16.60 -3.31
CA SER A 192 -0.76 15.26 -3.51
C SER A 192 0.72 15.26 -3.18
N GLY A 193 1.24 14.10 -2.78
CA GLY A 193 2.66 13.98 -2.50
C GLY A 193 3.00 12.74 -1.72
N GLY A 194 4.22 12.72 -1.22
CA GLY A 194 4.72 11.60 -0.46
C GLY A 194 6.19 11.74 -0.10
N VAL A 195 6.66 10.75 0.64
CA VAL A 195 8.03 10.64 1.13
C VAL A 195 8.49 9.19 1.05
N ASP A 196 9.77 8.95 0.77
CA ASP A 196 10.41 7.64 0.87
C ASP A 196 11.69 7.68 1.72
N GLY A 197 12.27 6.50 1.99
CA GLY A 197 13.50 6.38 2.77
C GLY A 197 13.30 6.41 4.29
N GLY A 198 12.09 6.07 4.78
CA GLY A 198 11.83 5.98 6.21
C GLY A 198 11.42 7.29 6.89
N ALA A 199 11.32 8.39 6.14
CA ALA A 199 10.98 9.69 6.72
C ALA A 199 9.50 9.80 7.11
N SER A 200 9.23 10.69 8.06
CA SER A 200 7.90 11.02 8.54
C SER A 200 7.29 12.15 7.72
N LEU A 201 5.97 12.08 7.51
CA LEU A 201 5.18 13.08 6.81
C LEU A 201 3.93 13.41 7.63
N SER A 202 3.72 14.69 7.92
CA SER A 202 2.46 15.20 8.44
C SER A 202 1.69 15.94 7.36
N LEU A 203 0.36 15.83 7.42
CA LEU A 203 -0.54 16.61 6.57
C LEU A 203 -1.76 17.05 7.37
N ASP A 204 -2.00 18.36 7.39
CA ASP A 204 -3.21 18.98 7.87
C ASP A 204 -3.94 19.66 6.72
N THR A 205 -5.20 19.30 6.49
CA THR A 205 -6.06 19.96 5.50
C THR A 205 -7.38 20.41 6.12
N ARG A 206 -7.88 21.55 5.62
CA ARG A 206 -9.22 22.05 5.91
C ARG A 206 -9.83 22.58 4.62
N SER A 207 -10.93 21.97 4.18
CA SER A 207 -11.63 22.31 2.97
C SER A 207 -13.03 22.83 3.27
N LEU A 208 -13.39 23.92 2.62
CA LEU A 208 -14.75 24.42 2.49
C LEU A 208 -15.21 24.22 1.05
N VAL A 209 -16.19 23.36 0.86
CA VAL A 209 -16.78 22.98 -0.43
C VAL A 209 -18.09 23.75 -0.59
N ALA A 210 -17.96 24.96 -1.11
CA ALA A 210 -19.05 25.92 -1.35
C ALA A 210 -18.61 26.91 -2.44
N PRO A 211 -19.55 27.70 -3.02
CA PRO A 211 -19.22 28.84 -3.86
C PRO A 211 -18.18 29.76 -3.24
N GLY A 212 -17.00 29.86 -3.87
CA GLY A 212 -15.87 30.67 -3.37
C GLY A 212 -15.09 30.05 -2.19
N GLY A 213 -15.42 28.81 -1.81
CA GLY A 213 -14.71 28.03 -0.81
C GLY A 213 -13.27 27.68 -1.21
N GLY A 214 -12.48 27.25 -0.24
CA GLY A 214 -11.05 27.00 -0.41
C GLY A 214 -10.54 25.80 0.38
N MET A 215 -9.26 25.47 0.18
CA MET A 215 -8.55 24.46 0.95
C MET A 215 -7.31 25.09 1.60
N THR A 216 -7.20 25.00 2.92
CA THR A 216 -5.94 25.26 3.63
C THR A 216 -5.16 23.95 3.74
N VAL A 217 -3.86 23.99 3.48
CA VAL A 217 -2.96 22.84 3.60
C VAL A 217 -1.70 23.21 4.37
N ARG A 218 -1.31 22.34 5.30
CA ARG A 218 0.02 22.33 5.92
C ARG A 218 0.62 20.94 5.80
N ALA A 219 1.84 20.86 5.31
CA ALA A 219 2.57 19.61 5.19
C ALA A 219 3.99 19.79 5.72
N ALA A 220 4.47 18.82 6.51
CA ALA A 220 5.84 18.81 7.00
C ALA A 220 6.50 17.44 6.81
N VAL A 221 7.77 17.43 6.41
CA VAL A 221 8.59 16.22 6.26
C VAL A 221 9.66 16.25 7.34
N ASP A 222 9.66 15.24 8.22
CA ASP A 222 10.52 15.21 9.42
C ASP A 222 10.49 16.52 10.24
N GLY A 223 9.30 17.13 10.33
CA GLY A 223 9.07 18.38 11.05
C GLY A 223 9.49 19.66 10.30
N LEU A 224 10.06 19.56 9.10
CA LEU A 224 10.29 20.70 8.23
C LEU A 224 9.00 21.03 7.46
N ASP A 225 8.46 22.23 7.64
CA ASP A 225 7.32 22.70 6.84
C ASP A 225 7.72 22.81 5.35
N VAL A 226 7.03 22.04 4.51
CA VAL A 226 7.27 21.99 3.06
C VAL A 226 6.12 22.60 2.25
N LEU A 227 4.93 22.74 2.84
CA LEU A 227 3.80 23.50 2.30
C LEU A 227 3.03 24.15 3.46
N ASP A 228 2.67 25.44 3.33
CA ASP A 228 1.67 26.14 4.16
C ASP A 228 0.90 27.10 3.23
N GLU A 229 -0.21 26.62 2.66
CA GLU A 229 -0.86 27.25 1.52
C GLU A 229 -2.37 27.35 1.69
N TYR A 230 -2.95 28.38 1.07
CA TYR A 230 -4.40 28.54 0.93
C TYR A 230 -4.80 28.51 -0.55
N LEU A 231 -5.55 27.48 -0.93
CA LEU A 231 -6.07 27.26 -2.28
C LEU A 231 -7.51 27.80 -2.39
N GLY A 232 -7.64 29.09 -2.69
CA GLY A 232 -8.95 29.78 -2.85
C GLY A 232 -9.58 29.63 -4.24
N ASP A 233 -10.25 30.67 -4.73
CA ASP A 233 -10.73 30.74 -6.12
C ASP A 233 -9.54 30.73 -7.10
N PRO A 234 -9.50 29.82 -8.10
CA PRO A 234 -8.44 29.80 -9.11
C PRO A 234 -8.42 31.04 -10.02
N GLY A 235 -9.45 31.89 -10.04
CA GLY A 235 -9.42 33.15 -10.79
C GLY A 235 -9.26 32.94 -12.30
N SER A 236 -8.26 33.57 -12.93
CA SER A 236 -8.06 33.52 -14.40
C SER A 236 -7.13 32.42 -14.91
N GLU A 237 -6.38 31.73 -14.06
CA GLU A 237 -5.41 30.69 -14.49
C GLU A 237 -5.34 29.53 -13.48
N ASP A 238 -4.86 28.36 -13.92
CA ASP A 238 -4.57 27.27 -12.99
C ASP A 238 -3.26 27.57 -12.27
N MET A 239 -3.21 27.32 -10.96
CA MET A 239 -2.02 27.55 -10.14
C MET A 239 -1.53 26.25 -9.51
N ALA A 240 -0.22 26.12 -9.34
CA ALA A 240 0.38 25.01 -8.62
C ALA A 240 1.60 25.48 -7.84
N VAL A 241 1.80 24.89 -6.66
CA VAL A 241 3.00 25.03 -5.85
C VAL A 241 3.52 23.63 -5.55
N THR A 242 4.84 23.48 -5.60
CA THR A 242 5.51 22.20 -5.37
C THR A 242 6.70 22.38 -4.46
N ALA A 243 6.86 21.46 -3.51
CA ALA A 243 8.07 21.32 -2.72
C ALA A 243 8.67 19.93 -2.97
N SER A 244 9.98 19.83 -3.11
CA SER A 244 10.68 18.55 -3.27
C SER A 244 12.08 18.65 -2.69
N GLY A 245 12.59 17.53 -2.20
CA GLY A 245 13.93 17.48 -1.64
C GLY A 245 14.46 16.07 -1.48
N LEU A 246 15.75 15.98 -1.20
CA LEU A 246 16.42 14.76 -0.77
C LEU A 246 16.50 14.76 0.75
N LEU A 247 16.40 13.57 1.34
CA LEU A 247 16.51 13.36 2.77
C LEU A 247 17.40 12.16 3.07
N LEU A 248 17.95 12.14 4.27
CA LEU A 248 18.61 10.97 4.84
C LEU A 248 17.74 10.48 5.99
N GLY A 249 16.82 9.59 5.68
CA GLY A 249 15.85 9.06 6.63
C GLY A 249 16.37 7.83 7.37
N GLY A 250 15.51 7.23 8.20
CA GLY A 250 15.85 6.06 9.01
C GLY A 250 16.28 4.83 8.20
N GLU A 251 15.83 4.74 6.94
CA GLU A 251 16.11 3.62 6.02
C GLU A 251 17.14 3.99 4.92
N GLY A 252 17.81 5.15 5.08
CA GLY A 252 18.85 5.62 4.16
C GLY A 252 18.43 6.82 3.32
N LEU A 253 19.03 6.96 2.13
CA LEU A 253 18.72 8.06 1.21
C LEU A 253 17.27 7.94 0.71
N GLY A 254 16.53 9.02 0.88
CA GLY A 254 15.15 9.16 0.42
C GLY A 254 14.92 10.52 -0.23
N SER A 255 13.66 10.76 -0.53
CA SER A 255 13.18 11.95 -1.20
C SER A 255 11.75 12.24 -0.77
N TYR A 256 11.36 13.51 -0.85
CA TYR A 256 9.97 13.90 -0.72
C TYR A 256 9.56 14.75 -1.91
N ARG A 257 8.26 14.71 -2.20
CA ARG A 257 7.60 15.68 -3.06
C ARG A 257 6.20 15.93 -2.56
N MET A 258 5.85 17.20 -2.45
CA MET A 258 4.52 17.68 -2.16
C MET A 258 4.09 18.65 -3.25
N SER A 259 2.81 18.64 -3.60
CA SER A 259 2.24 19.52 -4.61
C SER A 259 0.83 19.92 -4.21
N ALA A 260 0.52 21.20 -4.33
CA ALA A 260 -0.81 21.74 -4.17
C ALA A 260 -1.22 22.43 -5.47
N LEU A 261 -2.38 22.08 -6.01
CA LEU A 261 -2.89 22.54 -7.29
C LEU A 261 -4.26 23.19 -7.06
N ASN A 262 -4.47 24.34 -7.71
CA ASN A 262 -5.75 25.05 -7.75
C ASN A 262 -6.17 25.18 -9.22
N LEU A 263 -7.16 24.38 -9.61
CA LEU A 263 -7.56 24.14 -10.99
C LEU A 263 -8.96 24.71 -11.27
N LYS A 264 -9.13 25.29 -12.45
CA LYS A 264 -10.39 25.86 -12.95
C LYS A 264 -11.39 24.83 -13.45
N SER A 265 -10.95 23.60 -13.66
CA SER A 265 -11.76 22.52 -14.23
C SER A 265 -11.79 21.32 -13.29
N PRO A 266 -12.84 20.48 -13.34
CA PRO A 266 -12.92 19.28 -12.53
C PRO A 266 -11.75 18.35 -12.86
N TYR A 267 -11.17 17.74 -11.83
CA TYR A 267 -10.05 16.79 -11.98
C TYR A 267 -10.32 15.68 -13.00
N SER A 268 -11.55 15.14 -13.02
CA SER A 268 -11.99 14.07 -13.92
C SER A 268 -12.04 14.46 -15.40
N ALA A 269 -12.13 15.76 -15.71
CA ALA A 269 -12.16 16.28 -17.08
C ALA A 269 -10.76 16.43 -17.71
N ARG A 270 -9.69 16.25 -16.93
CA ARG A 270 -8.31 16.34 -17.41
C ARG A 270 -7.62 14.98 -17.26
N ARG A 271 -6.88 14.53 -18.28
CA ARG A 271 -5.90 13.45 -18.11
C ARG A 271 -4.91 13.95 -17.06
N PRO A 272 -4.89 13.39 -15.84
CA PRO A 272 -4.12 13.99 -14.77
C PRO A 272 -2.66 14.02 -15.20
N VAL A 273 -2.06 15.21 -15.15
CA VAL A 273 -0.64 15.27 -14.82
C VAL A 273 -0.61 14.74 -13.39
N LYS A 274 -0.53 13.41 -13.23
CA LYS A 274 0.17 12.88 -12.06
C LYS A 274 1.48 13.65 -12.12
N SER A 275 1.72 14.54 -11.15
CA SER A 275 3.07 15.06 -10.98
C SER A 275 3.94 13.82 -11.06
N SER A 276 4.90 13.79 -11.99
CA SER A 276 5.73 12.60 -12.19
C SER A 276 6.67 12.53 -10.99
N THR A 277 6.09 12.22 -9.83
CA THR A 277 6.75 12.01 -8.56
C THR A 277 7.51 10.73 -8.73
N GLN A 278 8.75 10.89 -9.18
CA GLN A 278 9.73 9.83 -9.18
C GLN A 278 10.39 9.90 -7.82
N TYR A 279 9.86 9.11 -6.90
CA TYR A 279 10.58 8.73 -5.70
C TYR A 279 11.88 8.04 -6.11
N LEU A 280 12.93 8.16 -5.31
CA LEU A 280 14.20 7.50 -5.61
C LEU A 280 14.04 5.96 -5.69
N GLY A 281 13.12 5.40 -4.90
CA GLY A 281 12.71 3.98 -4.99
C GLY A 281 11.56 3.68 -5.95
N GLY A 282 11.07 4.65 -6.73
CA GLY A 282 9.88 4.52 -7.59
C GLY A 282 8.55 4.37 -6.86
N SER A 283 7.50 3.95 -7.56
CA SER A 283 6.18 3.81 -6.93
C SER A 283 6.08 2.53 -6.11
N SER A 284 5.59 2.68 -4.90
CA SER A 284 5.23 1.58 -3.99
C SER A 284 4.09 0.69 -4.49
N SER A 285 3.34 1.14 -5.51
CA SER A 285 2.34 0.31 -6.19
C SER A 285 2.90 -0.52 -7.35
N SER A 286 4.17 -0.31 -7.74
CA SER A 286 4.82 -0.98 -8.87
C SER A 286 5.27 -2.40 -8.54
N TYR A 287 4.33 -3.29 -8.24
CA TYR A 287 4.62 -4.69 -7.98
C TYR A 287 3.54 -5.65 -8.48
N ILE A 288 3.90 -6.92 -8.62
CA ILE A 288 3.00 -8.02 -8.95
C ILE A 288 3.25 -9.15 -7.96
N LEU A 289 2.18 -9.75 -7.43
CA LEU A 289 2.28 -10.94 -6.59
C LEU A 289 1.97 -12.19 -7.41
N THR A 290 2.74 -13.25 -7.20
CA THR A 290 2.57 -14.53 -7.92
C THR A 290 1.54 -15.46 -7.28
N GLY A 291 1.14 -15.17 -6.04
CA GLY A 291 0.16 -15.97 -5.28
C GLY A 291 0.76 -17.14 -4.48
N TRP A 292 2.09 -17.26 -4.44
CA TRP A 292 2.80 -18.17 -3.53
C TRP A 292 3.78 -17.41 -2.64
N ARG A 293 4.08 -17.99 -1.47
CA ARG A 293 5.11 -17.49 -0.54
C ARG A 293 5.61 -18.63 0.36
N PHE A 294 6.64 -18.38 1.14
CA PHE A 294 6.95 -19.23 2.30
C PHE A 294 5.92 -18.95 3.41
N ASN A 295 5.05 -19.93 3.70
CA ASN A 295 4.00 -19.76 4.72
C ASN A 295 4.47 -20.04 6.16
N THR A 296 5.71 -20.49 6.32
CA THR A 296 6.34 -20.66 7.64
C THR A 296 6.81 -19.30 8.13
N LEU A 297 6.44 -18.92 9.35
CA LEU A 297 6.98 -17.74 10.01
C LEU A 297 8.49 -17.92 10.22
N ASN A 298 9.30 -16.95 9.80
CA ASN A 298 10.76 -17.02 9.84
C ASN A 298 11.30 -18.31 9.20
N PRO A 299 11.15 -18.49 7.87
CA PRO A 299 11.43 -19.76 7.19
C PRO A 299 12.91 -20.19 7.23
N GLN A 300 13.85 -19.31 7.60
CA GLN A 300 15.27 -19.62 7.73
C GLN A 300 15.84 -20.29 6.46
N ILE A 301 15.55 -19.69 5.32
CA ILE A 301 15.89 -20.19 3.99
C ILE A 301 17.41 -20.35 3.88
N ARG A 302 17.83 -21.56 3.50
CA ARG A 302 19.22 -21.90 3.19
C ARG A 302 19.36 -22.24 1.71
N MET A 303 20.52 -21.93 1.16
CA MET A 303 20.84 -22.09 -0.25
C MET A 303 22.17 -22.84 -0.44
N ARG A 304 22.35 -23.44 -1.61
CA ARG A 304 23.62 -24.05 -2.04
C ARG A 304 24.09 -23.40 -3.33
N LEU A 305 25.28 -22.79 -3.29
CA LEU A 305 25.99 -22.34 -4.47
C LEU A 305 26.66 -23.55 -5.15
N ILE A 306 26.25 -23.82 -6.39
CA ILE A 306 26.80 -24.89 -7.20
C ILE A 306 28.20 -24.47 -7.70
N ASN A 307 29.24 -24.96 -7.04
CA ASN A 307 30.63 -24.64 -7.35
C ASN A 307 31.21 -25.68 -8.33
N ASN A 308 30.79 -25.60 -9.59
CA ASN A 308 31.16 -26.55 -10.63
C ASN A 308 31.99 -25.89 -11.76
N ARG A 309 32.27 -26.66 -12.81
CA ARG A 309 33.03 -26.19 -13.98
C ARG A 309 32.42 -24.97 -14.70
N TYR A 310 31.10 -24.78 -14.64
CA TYR A 310 30.45 -23.64 -15.29
C TYR A 310 30.75 -22.35 -14.53
N LEU A 311 30.65 -22.36 -13.20
CA LEU A 311 31.07 -21.23 -12.38
C LEU A 311 32.57 -20.92 -12.59
N ALA A 312 33.41 -21.96 -12.59
CA ALA A 312 34.84 -21.79 -12.82
C ALA A 312 35.17 -21.17 -14.19
N ALA A 313 34.41 -21.53 -15.24
CA ALA A 313 34.59 -21.00 -16.59
C ALA A 313 34.29 -19.50 -16.71
N GLU A 314 33.46 -18.95 -15.81
CA GLU A 314 33.21 -17.49 -15.75
C GLU A 314 34.40 -16.70 -15.19
N GLY A 315 35.40 -17.38 -14.61
CA GLY A 315 36.52 -16.74 -13.91
C GLY A 315 36.11 -16.04 -12.61
N LEU A 316 34.96 -16.41 -12.05
CA LEU A 316 34.46 -15.87 -10.79
C LEU A 316 35.01 -16.63 -9.59
N ASN A 317 35.33 -15.91 -8.52
CA ASN A 317 35.66 -16.51 -7.23
C ASN A 317 34.37 -16.93 -6.51
N ALA A 318 34.28 -18.21 -6.13
CA ALA A 318 33.08 -18.78 -5.52
C ALA A 318 32.70 -18.14 -4.17
N ASP A 319 33.67 -17.71 -3.35
CA ASP A 319 33.40 -16.99 -2.09
C ASP A 319 32.85 -15.59 -2.35
N GLN A 320 33.32 -14.89 -3.39
CA GLN A 320 32.76 -13.59 -3.78
C GLN A 320 31.32 -13.72 -4.30
N VAL A 321 31.03 -14.79 -5.05
CA VAL A 321 29.66 -15.11 -5.49
C VAL A 321 28.78 -15.44 -4.30
N ARG A 322 29.26 -16.28 -3.36
CA ARG A 322 28.57 -16.54 -2.09
C ARG A 322 28.23 -15.23 -1.38
N GLY A 323 29.18 -14.30 -1.28
CA GLY A 323 28.97 -12.99 -0.67
C GLY A 323 27.93 -12.13 -1.39
N ALA A 324 27.87 -12.18 -2.72
CA ALA A 324 26.83 -11.50 -3.51
C ALA A 324 25.43 -12.09 -3.24
N ILE A 325 25.32 -13.42 -3.18
CA ILE A 325 24.05 -14.10 -2.84
C ILE A 325 23.61 -13.74 -1.42
N THR A 326 24.54 -13.76 -0.45
CA THR A 326 24.24 -13.37 0.93
C THR A 326 23.75 -11.93 1.01
N ARG A 327 24.45 -10.95 0.40
CA ARG A 327 23.98 -9.56 0.43
C ARG A 327 22.60 -9.38 -0.18
N ALA A 328 22.30 -10.04 -1.29
CA ALA A 328 20.99 -9.97 -1.90
C ALA A 328 19.88 -10.54 -1.01
N ALA A 329 20.13 -11.65 -0.33
CA ALA A 329 19.20 -12.22 0.65
C ALA A 329 18.98 -11.29 1.85
N GLU A 330 20.05 -10.71 2.39
CA GLU A 330 19.98 -9.72 3.48
C GLU A 330 19.22 -8.46 3.08
N THR A 331 19.31 -8.01 1.81
CA THR A 331 18.50 -6.90 1.31
C THR A 331 17.00 -7.21 1.38
N TRP A 332 16.59 -8.46 1.10
CA TRP A 332 15.20 -8.88 1.27
C TRP A 332 14.84 -8.99 2.76
N ASP A 333 15.69 -9.58 3.61
CA ASP A 333 15.42 -9.68 5.05
C ASP A 333 15.25 -8.29 5.70
N ALA A 334 16.07 -7.31 5.32
CA ALA A 334 16.00 -5.95 5.85
C ALA A 334 14.66 -5.24 5.55
N ALA A 335 13.99 -5.59 4.45
CA ALA A 335 12.68 -5.04 4.08
C ALA A 335 11.50 -5.89 4.57
N SER A 336 11.78 -6.97 5.30
CA SER A 336 10.78 -7.92 5.81
C SER A 336 10.59 -7.72 7.32
N ARG A 337 9.38 -8.02 7.84
CA ARG A 337 9.15 -8.12 9.30
C ARG A 337 9.46 -9.50 9.86
N GLN A 338 9.96 -10.40 9.01
CA GLN A 338 10.36 -11.76 9.33
C GLN A 338 11.80 -12.00 8.91
N ASN A 339 12.47 -12.90 9.64
CA ASN A 339 13.78 -13.40 9.27
C ASN A 339 13.62 -14.54 8.24
N LEU A 340 13.62 -14.17 6.95
CA LEU A 340 13.35 -15.07 5.83
C LEU A 340 14.54 -15.98 5.57
N PHE A 341 15.75 -15.44 5.49
CA PHE A 341 16.95 -16.24 5.25
C PHE A 341 17.65 -16.60 6.57
N ALA A 342 18.57 -17.56 6.52
CA ALA A 342 19.26 -18.02 7.73
C ALA A 342 20.48 -17.14 8.07
N ASP A 343 20.56 -16.63 9.31
CA ASP A 343 21.68 -15.77 9.78
C ASP A 343 23.06 -16.45 9.71
N SER A 344 23.09 -17.79 9.80
CA SER A 344 24.32 -18.59 9.83
C SER A 344 24.29 -19.69 8.80
N SER A 345 25.40 -19.86 8.07
CA SER A 345 25.53 -20.84 6.99
C SER A 345 24.39 -20.74 5.96
N MET A 346 23.98 -19.50 5.62
CA MET A 346 22.93 -19.17 4.66
C MET A 346 23.19 -19.82 3.30
N VAL A 347 24.44 -19.71 2.82
CA VAL A 347 24.86 -20.21 1.52
C VAL A 347 26.04 -21.17 1.70
N GLY A 348 25.82 -22.46 1.46
CA GLY A 348 26.88 -23.47 1.42
C GLY A 348 27.35 -23.75 -0.01
N PHE A 349 28.48 -24.43 -0.18
CA PHE A 349 28.93 -24.92 -1.50
C PHE A 349 28.46 -26.35 -1.78
N ASP A 350 28.23 -26.65 -3.04
CA ASP A 350 28.01 -28.02 -3.53
C ASP A 350 28.55 -28.15 -4.97
N ALA A 351 29.54 -29.00 -5.23
CA ALA A 351 30.13 -29.13 -6.56
C ALA A 351 29.42 -30.16 -7.46
N THR A 352 28.58 -31.01 -6.86
CA THR A 352 28.04 -32.21 -7.52
C THR A 352 26.59 -32.06 -7.97
N ARG A 353 25.89 -31.08 -7.41
CA ARG A 353 24.45 -30.91 -7.64
C ARG A 353 24.15 -30.21 -8.97
N VAL A 354 22.95 -30.50 -9.48
CA VAL A 354 22.41 -29.92 -10.71
C VAL A 354 21.11 -29.23 -10.35
N SER A 355 21.03 -27.92 -10.60
CA SER A 355 19.79 -27.17 -10.40
C SER A 355 18.72 -27.54 -11.45
N GLY A 356 17.46 -27.29 -11.13
CA GLY A 356 16.28 -27.46 -11.96
C GLY A 356 15.41 -28.68 -11.63
N ASN A 357 15.78 -29.46 -10.61
CA ASN A 357 15.06 -30.65 -10.14
C ASN A 357 14.52 -30.39 -8.74
N TYR A 358 13.35 -30.93 -8.41
CA TYR A 358 12.81 -30.86 -7.06
C TYR A 358 13.53 -31.90 -6.19
N ASP A 359 14.50 -31.46 -5.38
CA ASP A 359 15.37 -32.33 -4.57
C ASP A 359 15.44 -31.94 -3.08
N GLY A 360 14.64 -30.96 -2.67
CA GLY A 360 14.53 -30.45 -1.30
C GLY A 360 15.58 -29.40 -0.95
N VAL A 361 16.37 -28.90 -1.91
CA VAL A 361 17.46 -27.98 -1.59
C VAL A 361 17.53 -26.82 -2.58
N ASN A 362 17.40 -25.59 -2.06
CA ASN A 362 17.47 -24.41 -2.92
C ASN A 362 18.87 -24.24 -3.53
N ALA A 363 18.99 -24.39 -4.85
CA ALA A 363 20.26 -24.41 -5.56
C ALA A 363 20.45 -23.15 -6.41
N ILE A 364 21.65 -22.58 -6.37
CA ILE A 364 22.00 -21.41 -7.17
C ILE A 364 23.30 -21.70 -7.93
N GLY A 365 23.34 -21.49 -9.25
CA GLY A 365 24.59 -21.64 -9.98
C GLY A 365 24.48 -21.44 -11.49
N TRP A 366 25.61 -21.65 -12.17
CA TRP A 366 25.72 -21.52 -13.62
C TRP A 366 25.41 -22.85 -14.31
N ALA A 367 24.73 -22.76 -15.44
CA ALA A 367 24.40 -23.90 -16.27
C ALA A 367 24.51 -23.57 -17.76
N ALA A 368 24.69 -24.59 -18.58
CA ALA A 368 24.59 -24.45 -20.03
C ALA A 368 23.13 -24.21 -20.44
N PHE A 369 22.86 -23.09 -21.11
CA PHE A 369 21.56 -22.82 -21.72
C PHE A 369 21.55 -23.29 -23.17
N PRO A 370 20.38 -23.69 -23.73
CA PRO A 370 20.23 -23.85 -25.17
C PRO A 370 20.55 -22.54 -25.90
N TYR A 371 21.15 -22.62 -27.08
CA TYR A 371 21.49 -21.44 -27.89
C TYR A 371 20.26 -20.54 -28.19
N THR A 372 19.07 -21.15 -28.31
CA THR A 372 17.79 -20.43 -28.49
C THR A 372 17.41 -19.55 -27.29
N SER A 373 18.02 -19.75 -26.12
CA SER A 373 17.77 -19.02 -24.89
C SER A 373 18.95 -18.12 -24.48
N LYS A 374 19.88 -17.83 -25.40
CA LYS A 374 21.09 -17.01 -25.12
C LYS A 374 20.82 -15.57 -24.68
N SER A 375 19.59 -15.08 -24.78
CA SER A 375 19.18 -13.73 -24.33
C SER A 375 18.69 -13.70 -22.89
N VAL A 376 18.47 -14.86 -22.25
CA VAL A 376 18.00 -14.97 -20.88
C VAL A 376 19.17 -14.80 -19.93
N LEU A 377 19.10 -13.89 -18.95
CA LEU A 377 20.20 -13.71 -18.00
C LEU A 377 20.24 -14.82 -16.95
N ALA A 378 19.09 -15.07 -16.33
CA ALA A 378 18.92 -16.10 -15.34
C ALA A 378 17.47 -16.62 -15.34
N SER A 379 17.21 -17.66 -14.54
CA SER A 379 15.88 -18.20 -14.33
C SER A 379 15.75 -18.75 -12.92
N ALA A 380 14.78 -18.24 -12.17
CA ALA A 380 14.26 -18.84 -10.96
C ALA A 380 13.14 -19.86 -11.28
N LYS A 381 13.28 -21.08 -10.76
CA LYS A 381 12.26 -22.12 -10.80
C LYS A 381 11.78 -22.36 -9.40
N THR A 382 10.48 -22.17 -9.14
CA THR A 382 9.88 -22.32 -7.81
C THR A 382 8.91 -23.48 -7.79
N TRP A 383 9.02 -24.36 -6.80
CA TRP A 383 8.05 -25.42 -6.52
C TRP A 383 7.22 -25.04 -5.31
N TYR A 384 5.89 -25.18 -5.43
CA TYR A 384 4.95 -24.88 -4.37
C TYR A 384 3.86 -25.94 -4.28
N SER A 385 3.30 -26.13 -3.08
CA SER A 385 2.14 -26.99 -2.89
C SER A 385 0.85 -26.26 -3.24
N LEU A 386 -0.10 -26.97 -3.86
CA LEU A 386 -1.40 -26.42 -4.26
C LEU A 386 -2.37 -26.18 -3.09
N SER A 387 -2.05 -26.66 -1.88
CA SER A 387 -2.79 -26.29 -0.67
C SER A 387 -2.43 -24.87 -0.24
N LYS A 388 -3.44 -24.01 -0.10
CA LYS A 388 -3.27 -22.61 0.34
C LYS A 388 -3.31 -22.49 1.85
N VAL A 389 -2.45 -21.62 2.40
CA VAL A 389 -2.46 -21.19 3.80
C VAL A 389 -2.48 -19.66 3.80
N GLY A 390 -3.43 -19.05 4.50
CA GLY A 390 -3.59 -17.59 4.49
C GLY A 390 -3.79 -16.99 3.10
N GLY A 391 -4.43 -17.72 2.18
CA GLY A 391 -4.68 -17.28 0.80
C GLY A 391 -3.57 -17.58 -0.22
N TYR A 392 -2.38 -18.00 0.23
CA TYR A 392 -1.20 -18.22 -0.62
C TYR A 392 -0.79 -19.68 -0.70
N TYR A 393 -0.32 -20.12 -1.87
CA TYR A 393 0.34 -21.42 -2.02
C TYR A 393 1.67 -21.44 -1.26
N THR A 394 2.06 -22.62 -0.75
CA THR A 394 3.27 -22.75 0.08
C THR A 394 4.47 -23.15 -0.78
N VAL A 395 5.47 -22.27 -0.87
CA VAL A 395 6.76 -22.58 -1.49
C VAL A 395 7.47 -23.69 -0.71
N ARG A 396 8.02 -24.65 -1.45
CA ARG A 396 8.77 -25.79 -0.90
C ARG A 396 10.25 -25.70 -1.22
N GLU A 397 10.56 -25.19 -2.40
CA GLU A 397 11.91 -25.16 -2.94
C GLU A 397 11.99 -24.16 -4.09
N PHE A 398 13.18 -23.64 -4.33
CA PHE A 398 13.50 -22.91 -5.55
C PHE A 398 14.92 -23.12 -6.02
N ASP A 399 15.13 -23.02 -7.31
CA ASP A 399 16.45 -23.04 -7.93
C ASP A 399 16.66 -21.82 -8.82
N ILE A 400 17.88 -21.26 -8.82
CA ILE A 400 18.29 -20.16 -9.68
C ILE A 400 19.43 -20.61 -10.60
N LYS A 401 19.25 -20.38 -11.90
CA LYS A 401 20.24 -20.69 -12.92
C LYS A 401 20.70 -19.43 -13.63
N PHE A 402 21.99 -19.14 -13.58
CA PHE A 402 22.62 -18.12 -14.40
C PHE A 402 23.04 -18.69 -15.75
N ASN A 403 22.86 -17.89 -16.80
CA ASN A 403 23.21 -18.28 -18.16
C ASN A 403 24.70 -18.02 -18.45
N ASN A 404 25.38 -19.06 -18.93
CA ASN A 404 26.79 -19.06 -19.27
C ASN A 404 27.15 -18.43 -20.64
N TYR A 405 26.19 -17.85 -21.36
CA TYR A 405 26.45 -17.05 -22.57
C TYR A 405 26.81 -15.58 -22.27
N HIS A 406 26.65 -15.13 -21.03
CA HIS A 406 26.92 -13.76 -20.62
C HIS A 406 28.18 -13.68 -19.77
N SER A 407 28.85 -12.52 -19.78
CA SER A 407 29.99 -12.27 -18.89
C SER A 407 29.52 -11.69 -17.57
N TRP A 408 29.91 -12.33 -16.48
CA TRP A 408 29.47 -11.99 -15.13
C TRP A 408 30.55 -11.29 -14.31
N SER A 409 30.12 -10.54 -13.30
CA SER A 409 30.97 -9.85 -12.34
C SER A 409 30.31 -9.77 -10.96
N THR A 410 31.11 -9.92 -9.90
CA THR A 410 30.69 -9.67 -8.51
C THR A 410 31.04 -8.26 -8.02
N SER A 411 31.88 -7.54 -8.76
CA SER A 411 32.35 -6.19 -8.43
C SER A 411 31.65 -5.06 -9.20
N GLY A 412 30.65 -5.37 -10.04
CA GLY A 412 30.03 -4.38 -10.92
C GLY A 412 30.92 -3.85 -12.05
N ALA A 413 31.90 -4.64 -12.51
CA ALA A 413 32.80 -4.24 -13.60
C ALA A 413 32.04 -3.86 -14.88
N SER A 414 32.48 -2.77 -15.53
CA SER A 414 31.87 -2.26 -16.77
C SER A 414 31.85 -3.33 -17.87
N GLY A 415 30.75 -3.37 -18.63
CA GLY A 415 30.55 -4.35 -19.71
C GLY A 415 30.22 -5.77 -19.24
N ARG A 416 30.03 -5.99 -17.93
CA ARG A 416 29.65 -7.28 -17.34
C ARG A 416 28.33 -7.16 -16.57
N ILE A 417 27.65 -8.29 -16.44
CA ILE A 417 26.38 -8.40 -15.69
C ILE A 417 26.70 -8.62 -14.22
N ASP A 418 26.06 -7.84 -13.36
CA ASP A 418 26.28 -7.89 -11.92
C ASP A 418 25.53 -9.05 -11.28
N VAL A 419 26.27 -9.98 -10.67
CA VAL A 419 25.72 -11.19 -10.03
C VAL A 419 24.76 -10.84 -8.91
N GLU A 420 25.11 -9.86 -8.07
CA GLU A 420 24.29 -9.45 -6.93
C GLU A 420 22.95 -8.86 -7.38
N SER A 421 22.97 -8.04 -8.42
CA SER A 421 21.75 -7.44 -8.96
C SER A 421 20.81 -8.47 -9.56
N VAL A 422 21.33 -9.43 -10.34
CA VAL A 422 20.49 -10.48 -10.92
C VAL A 422 20.00 -11.44 -9.85
N VAL A 423 20.83 -11.86 -8.90
CA VAL A 423 20.36 -12.77 -7.84
C VAL A 423 19.34 -12.09 -6.92
N LEU A 424 19.45 -10.77 -6.67
CA LEU A 424 18.45 -10.01 -5.93
C LEU A 424 17.08 -10.07 -6.63
N HIS A 425 17.05 -9.90 -7.95
CA HIS A 425 15.85 -10.08 -8.77
C HIS A 425 15.30 -11.50 -8.70
N GLU A 426 16.15 -12.50 -8.99
CA GLU A 426 15.71 -13.89 -9.06
C GLU A 426 15.24 -14.44 -7.70
N LEU A 427 15.78 -13.92 -6.58
CA LEU A 427 15.30 -14.24 -5.23
C LEU A 427 13.92 -13.66 -4.93
N GLY A 428 13.47 -12.61 -5.61
CA GLY A 428 12.12 -12.07 -5.44
C GLY A 428 11.03 -13.07 -5.87
N HIS A 429 11.30 -13.89 -6.90
CA HIS A 429 10.35 -14.89 -7.41
C HIS A 429 9.91 -15.96 -6.40
N PRO A 430 10.82 -16.69 -5.72
CA PRO A 430 10.43 -17.63 -4.69
C PRO A 430 9.85 -16.95 -3.45
N LEU A 431 10.18 -15.67 -3.22
CA LEU A 431 9.55 -14.89 -2.17
C LEU A 431 8.11 -14.50 -2.52
N GLY A 432 7.70 -14.54 -3.79
CA GLY A 432 6.31 -14.35 -4.23
C GLY A 432 6.08 -13.13 -5.13
N LEU A 433 7.15 -12.49 -5.59
CA LEU A 433 7.09 -11.33 -6.48
C LEU A 433 7.20 -11.74 -7.96
N GLY A 434 6.41 -11.08 -8.80
CA GLY A 434 6.38 -11.29 -10.25
C GLY A 434 7.10 -10.19 -11.02
N ASP A 435 7.52 -10.53 -12.24
CA ASP A 435 8.12 -9.60 -13.19
C ASP A 435 7.19 -8.44 -13.55
N ILE A 436 7.63 -7.20 -13.33
CA ILE A 436 6.78 -6.04 -13.61
C ILE A 436 6.94 -5.51 -15.05
N TYR A 437 8.01 -5.90 -15.76
CA TYR A 437 8.31 -5.41 -17.11
C TYR A 437 7.34 -5.91 -18.19
N ASN A 438 6.59 -6.98 -17.89
CA ASN A 438 5.52 -7.48 -18.75
C ASN A 438 4.18 -6.76 -18.51
N SER A 439 4.08 -5.94 -17.46
CA SER A 439 2.88 -5.15 -17.16
C SER A 439 2.96 -3.77 -17.80
N ALA A 440 1.93 -3.40 -18.58
CA ALA A 440 1.82 -2.07 -19.15
C ALA A 440 1.74 -0.96 -18.08
N LEU A 441 1.27 -1.31 -16.87
CA LEU A 441 1.15 -0.38 -15.74
C LEU A 441 2.50 -0.06 -15.10
N TYR A 442 3.37 -1.05 -14.95
CA TYR A 442 4.54 -0.96 -14.07
C TYR A 442 5.88 -1.01 -14.81
N ARG A 443 5.92 -1.44 -16.08
CA ARG A 443 7.16 -1.56 -16.86
C ARG A 443 7.98 -0.27 -16.96
N ARG A 444 7.35 0.89 -16.76
CA ARG A 444 8.00 2.22 -16.81
C ARG A 444 8.61 2.67 -15.49
N ASP A 445 8.65 1.80 -14.48
CA ASP A 445 9.30 2.07 -13.20
C ASP A 445 10.62 1.30 -13.08
N PRO A 446 11.72 1.80 -13.66
CA PRO A 446 13.00 1.09 -13.67
C PRO A 446 13.70 1.09 -12.31
N SER A 447 13.14 1.72 -11.28
CA SER A 447 13.71 1.69 -9.93
C SER A 447 13.54 0.33 -9.25
N GLN A 448 12.48 -0.40 -9.60
CA GLN A 448 12.19 -1.72 -9.02
C GLN A 448 13.23 -2.75 -9.49
N VAL A 449 13.65 -3.59 -8.56
CA VAL A 449 14.48 -4.77 -8.80
C VAL A 449 13.71 -5.78 -9.64
N MET A 450 12.40 -5.96 -9.41
CA MET A 450 11.56 -6.88 -10.20
C MET A 450 11.26 -6.38 -11.64
N ASN A 451 11.86 -5.26 -12.07
CA ASN A 451 11.85 -4.81 -13.46
C ASN A 451 13.01 -5.45 -14.25
N SER A 452 13.08 -5.20 -15.56
CA SER A 452 14.18 -5.68 -16.39
C SER A 452 15.52 -5.14 -15.92
N TYR A 453 16.56 -5.95 -16.09
CA TYR A 453 17.93 -5.56 -15.78
C TYR A 453 18.36 -4.39 -16.66
N SER A 454 18.71 -3.27 -16.02
CA SER A 454 19.14 -2.04 -16.68
C SER A 454 20.51 -1.56 -16.19
N GLY A 455 21.24 -2.42 -15.48
CA GLY A 455 22.47 -2.07 -14.78
C GLY A 455 22.46 -2.58 -13.34
N ILE A 456 23.44 -2.14 -12.55
CA ILE A 456 23.58 -2.52 -11.15
C ILE A 456 22.37 -2.01 -10.36
N LYS A 457 21.68 -2.92 -9.68
CA LYS A 457 20.54 -2.69 -8.79
C LYS A 457 20.65 -3.60 -7.57
N ARG A 458 21.18 -3.08 -6.47
CA ARG A 458 21.42 -3.83 -5.23
C ARG A 458 20.53 -3.39 -4.06
N THR A 459 19.59 -2.49 -4.33
CA THR A 459 18.64 -1.94 -3.37
C THR A 459 17.24 -2.14 -3.91
N LEU A 460 16.30 -2.51 -3.03
CA LEU A 460 14.90 -2.66 -3.39
C LEU A 460 14.28 -1.31 -3.70
N GLY A 461 13.43 -1.28 -4.74
CA GLY A 461 12.52 -0.18 -4.96
C GLY A 461 11.33 -0.25 -3.98
N ASN A 462 10.58 0.84 -3.89
CA ASN A 462 9.44 0.97 -2.99
C ASN A 462 8.36 -0.09 -3.29
N GLY A 463 8.15 -0.44 -4.57
CA GLY A 463 7.20 -1.48 -4.96
C GLY A 463 7.65 -2.88 -4.53
N ASP A 464 8.95 -3.18 -4.66
CA ASP A 464 9.52 -4.44 -4.20
C ASP A 464 9.33 -4.62 -2.68
N ARG A 465 9.65 -3.59 -1.89
CA ARG A 465 9.47 -3.63 -0.44
C ARG A 465 7.99 -3.73 -0.05
N SER A 466 7.13 -2.97 -0.72
CA SER A 466 5.67 -3.01 -0.50
C SER A 466 5.09 -4.41 -0.72
N ALA A 467 5.54 -5.08 -1.79
CA ALA A 467 5.15 -6.46 -2.08
C ALA A 467 5.66 -7.43 -1.01
N LEU A 468 6.91 -7.27 -0.58
CA LEU A 468 7.50 -8.12 0.42
C LEU A 468 6.78 -7.99 1.77
N LEU A 469 6.51 -6.77 2.21
CA LEU A 469 5.73 -6.49 3.42
C LEU A 469 4.33 -7.08 3.33
N LYS A 470 3.67 -6.99 2.18
CA LYS A 470 2.36 -7.64 1.99
C LYS A 470 2.43 -9.16 2.13
N LEU A 471 3.56 -9.77 1.78
CA LEU A 471 3.77 -11.21 1.88
C LEU A 471 4.32 -11.64 3.24
N TYR A 472 5.05 -10.81 3.96
CA TYR A 472 5.81 -11.21 5.15
C TYR A 472 5.71 -10.25 6.35
N GLY A 473 4.78 -9.27 6.37
CA GLY A 473 4.70 -8.27 7.45
C GLY A 473 3.36 -7.61 7.76
#